data_AF-A0A1I0DSJ1-F1
#
_entry.id   AF-A0A1I0DSJ1-F1
#
_cell.length_a   1.000
_cell.length_b   1.000
_cell.length_c   1.000
_cell.angle_alpha   90.00
_cell.angle_beta   90.00
_cell.angle_gamma   90.00
#
_symmetry.space_group_name_H-M   'P 1'
#
loop_
_entity.id
_entity.type
_entity.pdbx_description
1 polymer ?
#
loop_
_entity_poly.entity_id
_entity_poly.type
_entity_poly.pdbx_seq_one_letter_code
_entity_poly.pdbx_strand_id
1 'polypeptide(L)'
;MILIINFIALYASFSLNHMLAIYWGAVLPVLYALVIAPHALIGRSDIPPLTITKVLAVKWNNAEELTAYIVKYWMALAYPTTSWKKQRNGIVLSLTSFFLGVVYILKELLAAGVVMFVVGYVLYQMSVRVDRPRAVLGNSDFRDGTDNEFARKEWELAAMSIIAFSELYPDDKAFKKAADEVLEDNDVKSMLTKYRYDYGASWLNVA
;
A
#
# COMPACT_ATOMS: atom_id res chain seq x y z
N MET A 1 5.84 5.14 18.95
CA MET A 1 7.22 5.62 18.86
C MET A 1 7.36 6.76 17.86
N ILE A 2 7.14 6.57 16.55
CA ILE A 2 7.25 7.66 15.54
C ILE A 2 6.36 8.87 15.86
N LEU A 3 5.11 8.67 16.29
CA LEU A 3 4.22 9.77 16.70
C LEU A 3 4.82 10.65 17.81
N ILE A 4 5.41 10.01 18.82
CA ILE A 4 6.01 10.69 19.98
C ILE A 4 7.26 11.46 19.55
N ILE A 5 8.13 10.84 18.75
CA ILE A 5 9.32 11.49 18.20
C ILE A 5 8.94 12.70 17.34
N ASN A 6 7.91 12.55 16.50
CA ASN A 6 7.39 13.63 15.66
C ASN A 6 6.88 14.81 16.50
N PHE A 7 6.13 14.52 17.57
CA PHE A 7 5.61 15.53 18.47
C PHE A 7 6.74 16.29 19.20
N ILE A 8 7.73 15.55 19.71
CA ILE A 8 8.91 16.16 20.35
C ILE A 8 9.69 17.03 19.36
N ALA A 9 9.87 16.57 18.13
CA ALA A 9 10.56 17.32 17.08
C ALA A 9 9.83 18.62 16.70
N LEU A 10 8.50 18.57 16.58
CA LEU A 10 7.68 19.77 16.36
C LEU A 10 7.75 20.73 17.54
N TYR A 11 7.63 20.22 18.77
CA TYR A 11 7.76 21.04 19.97
C TYR A 11 9.12 21.75 20.02
N ALA A 12 10.20 21.02 19.76
CA ALA A 12 11.55 21.58 19.68
C ALA A 12 11.67 22.65 18.59
N SER A 13 11.00 22.47 17.44
CA SER A 13 11.01 23.46 16.36
C SER A 13 10.37 24.79 16.68
N PHE A 14 9.39 24.82 17.58
CA PHE A 14 8.69 26.05 17.95
C PHE A 14 9.09 26.62 19.31
N SER A 15 9.73 25.82 20.17
CA SER A 15 10.04 26.21 21.55
C SER A 15 11.51 26.59 21.77
N LEU A 16 12.43 26.12 20.91
CA LEU A 16 13.86 26.44 21.05
C LEU A 16 14.17 27.76 20.34
N ASN A 17 14.77 28.69 21.07
CA ASN A 17 15.19 30.00 20.57
C ASN A 17 16.54 29.91 19.82
N HIS A 18 16.65 28.98 18.86
CA HIS A 18 17.85 28.78 18.04
C HIS A 18 17.49 28.90 16.56
N MET A 19 18.33 29.55 15.77
CA MET A 19 18.06 29.86 14.35
C MET A 19 17.74 28.62 13.50
N LEU A 20 18.39 27.48 13.81
CA LEU A 20 18.16 26.21 13.11
C LEU A 20 17.03 25.36 13.70
N ALA A 21 16.45 25.75 14.84
CA ALA A 21 15.46 24.92 15.53
C ALA A 21 14.23 24.64 14.66
N ILE A 22 13.86 25.62 13.83
CA ILE A 22 12.74 25.55 12.90
C ILE A 22 12.75 24.30 12.00
N TYR A 23 13.92 23.71 11.74
CA TYR A 23 14.06 22.54 10.87
C TYR A 23 13.92 21.18 11.59
N TRP A 24 13.94 21.12 12.93
CA TRP A 24 13.87 19.85 13.67
C TRP A 24 12.62 19.02 13.32
N GLY A 25 11.47 19.65 13.15
CA GLY A 25 10.22 19.01 12.75
C GLY A 25 10.27 18.43 11.34
N ALA A 26 11.12 18.96 10.45
CA ALA A 26 11.28 18.47 9.08
C ALA A 26 12.21 17.25 8.98
N VAL A 27 13.10 17.04 9.94
CA VAL A 27 14.10 15.95 9.90
C VAL A 27 13.43 14.58 9.80
N LEU A 28 12.45 14.31 10.66
CA LEU A 28 11.83 12.98 10.72
C LEU A 28 11.04 12.65 9.43
N PRO A 29 10.15 13.51 8.90
CA PRO A 29 9.49 13.26 7.63
C PRO A 29 10.47 13.08 6.46
N VAL A 30 11.53 13.90 6.38
CA VAL A 30 12.53 13.82 5.31
C VAL A 30 13.28 12.49 5.37
N LEU A 31 13.79 12.10 6.54
CA LEU A 31 14.50 10.82 6.70
C LEU A 31 13.60 9.64 6.38
N TYR A 32 12.33 9.68 6.81
CA TYR A 32 11.38 8.61 6.50
C TYR A 32 11.11 8.51 5.00
N ALA A 33 10.97 9.65 4.31
CA ALA A 33 10.78 9.70 2.87
C ALA A 33 12.01 9.18 2.11
N LEU A 34 13.22 9.44 2.60
CA LEU A 34 14.45 8.97 1.95
C LEU A 34 14.71 7.47 2.16
N VAL A 35 14.46 6.96 3.36
CA VAL A 35 14.84 5.58 3.71
C VAL A 35 13.72 4.60 3.40
N ILE A 36 12.48 4.93 3.75
CA ILE A 36 11.36 3.97 3.74
C ILE A 36 10.55 4.07 2.45
N ALA A 37 10.34 5.28 1.90
CA ALA A 37 9.49 5.44 0.71
C ALA A 37 10.04 4.71 -0.54
N PRO A 38 11.35 4.69 -0.84
CA PRO A 38 11.86 3.94 -1.99
C PRO A 38 11.56 2.46 -1.89
N HIS A 39 11.70 1.87 -0.70
CA HIS A 39 11.39 0.46 -0.47
C HIS A 39 9.91 0.16 -0.71
N ALA A 40 9.01 1.06 -0.30
CA ALA A 40 7.57 0.87 -0.44
C ALA A 40 7.02 1.23 -1.85
N LEU A 41 7.69 2.14 -2.57
CA LEU A 41 7.26 2.61 -3.90
C LEU A 41 7.96 1.91 -5.06
N ILE A 42 9.19 1.43 -4.86
CA ILE A 42 10.04 0.84 -5.91
C ILE A 42 10.38 -0.63 -5.56
N GLY A 43 9.93 -1.13 -4.41
CA GLY A 43 10.16 -2.52 -3.98
C GLY A 43 9.88 -3.51 -5.10
N ARG A 44 10.89 -4.31 -5.44
CA ARG A 44 10.79 -5.35 -6.47
C ARG A 44 10.22 -6.62 -5.86
N SER A 45 9.54 -7.40 -6.71
CA SER A 45 9.16 -8.75 -6.33
C SER A 45 10.39 -9.65 -6.24
N ASP A 46 10.41 -10.52 -5.24
CA ASP A 46 11.50 -11.50 -5.09
C ASP A 46 11.42 -12.59 -6.18
N ILE A 47 10.22 -12.82 -6.70
CA ILE A 47 9.95 -13.71 -7.82
C ILE A 47 9.83 -12.87 -9.12
N PRO A 48 10.48 -13.27 -10.24
CA PRO A 48 10.33 -12.59 -11.52
C PRO A 48 8.86 -12.57 -11.99
N PRO A 49 8.35 -11.45 -12.53
CA PRO A 49 6.94 -11.34 -12.96
C PRO A 49 6.48 -12.45 -13.91
N LEU A 50 7.32 -12.81 -14.88
CA LEU A 50 7.03 -13.91 -15.82
C LEU A 50 6.83 -15.26 -15.12
N THR A 51 7.53 -15.49 -14.02
CA THR A 51 7.39 -16.73 -13.22
C THR A 51 6.08 -16.70 -12.45
N ILE A 52 5.74 -15.56 -11.84
CA ILE A 52 4.45 -15.35 -11.16
C ILE A 52 3.30 -15.63 -12.13
N THR A 53 3.32 -15.02 -13.32
CA THR A 53 2.26 -15.20 -14.32
C THR A 53 2.12 -16.66 -14.74
N LYS A 54 3.23 -17.37 -14.99
CA LYS A 54 3.18 -18.79 -15.33
C LYS A 54 2.56 -19.65 -14.24
N VAL A 55 2.90 -19.40 -12.98
CA VAL A 55 2.32 -20.13 -11.84
C VAL A 55 0.82 -19.84 -11.71
N LEU A 56 0.42 -18.57 -11.83
CA LEU A 56 -0.97 -18.17 -11.70
C LEU A 56 -1.84 -18.59 -12.88
N ALA A 57 -1.31 -18.61 -14.10
CA ALA A 57 -2.05 -18.99 -15.32
C ALA A 57 -2.60 -20.42 -15.28
N VAL A 58 -2.07 -21.29 -14.42
CA VAL A 58 -2.59 -22.64 -14.21
C VAL A 58 -3.98 -22.64 -13.57
N LYS A 59 -4.30 -21.63 -12.75
CA LYS A 59 -5.52 -21.59 -11.92
C LYS A 59 -6.39 -20.37 -12.16
N TRP A 60 -5.83 -19.29 -12.68
CA TRP A 60 -6.47 -17.98 -12.80
C TRP A 60 -6.59 -17.58 -14.27
N ASN A 61 -7.78 -17.16 -14.71
CA ASN A 61 -8.01 -16.74 -16.10
C ASN A 61 -7.54 -15.30 -16.40
N ASN A 62 -7.25 -14.51 -15.37
CA ASN A 62 -6.76 -13.14 -15.44
C ASN A 62 -5.32 -13.01 -14.91
N ALA A 63 -4.50 -14.04 -15.09
CA ALA A 63 -3.17 -14.16 -14.48
C ALA A 63 -2.23 -12.98 -14.75
N GLU A 64 -2.30 -12.35 -15.93
CA GLU A 64 -1.49 -11.16 -16.27
C GLU A 64 -1.86 -9.95 -15.40
N GLU A 65 -3.15 -9.63 -15.32
CA GLU A 65 -3.66 -8.52 -14.52
C GLU A 65 -3.39 -8.74 -13.03
N LEU A 66 -3.61 -9.97 -12.57
CA LEU A 66 -3.34 -10.39 -11.20
C LEU A 66 -1.84 -10.30 -10.87
N THR A 67 -0.97 -10.72 -11.79
CA THR A 67 0.49 -10.57 -11.62
C THR A 67 0.88 -9.10 -11.52
N ALA A 68 0.38 -8.24 -12.40
CA ALA A 68 0.68 -6.82 -12.37
C ALA A 68 0.25 -6.19 -11.03
N TYR A 69 -0.90 -6.59 -10.50
CA TYR A 69 -1.39 -6.15 -9.20
C TYR A 69 -0.50 -6.64 -8.04
N ILE A 70 -0.13 -7.93 -8.03
CA ILE A 70 0.75 -8.53 -7.01
C ILE A 70 2.12 -7.85 -7.02
N VAL A 71 2.72 -7.64 -8.20
CA VAL A 71 4.02 -6.95 -8.33
C VAL A 71 3.92 -5.51 -7.85
N LYS A 72 2.85 -4.78 -8.24
CA LYS A 72 2.64 -3.39 -7.83
C LYS A 72 2.55 -3.23 -6.31
N TYR A 73 1.91 -4.17 -5.63
CA TYR A 73 1.69 -4.16 -4.18
C TYR A 73 2.46 -5.25 -3.43
N TRP A 74 3.61 -5.68 -3.98
CA TRP A 74 4.43 -6.77 -3.42
C TRP A 74 4.74 -6.56 -1.93
N MET A 75 5.17 -5.35 -1.56
CA MET A 75 5.49 -4.99 -0.17
C MET A 75 4.29 -5.20 0.77
N ALA A 76 3.07 -4.93 0.30
CA ALA A 76 1.87 -5.17 1.09
C ALA A 76 1.67 -6.68 1.28
N LEU A 77 1.77 -7.47 0.23
CA LEU A 77 1.50 -8.90 0.29
C LEU A 77 2.58 -9.68 1.06
N ALA A 78 3.85 -9.38 0.82
CA ALA A 78 4.99 -10.06 1.43
C ALA A 78 5.22 -9.70 2.91
N TYR A 79 4.88 -8.48 3.33
CA TYR A 79 5.20 -7.98 4.69
C TYR A 79 3.99 -7.46 5.48
N PRO A 80 2.96 -8.31 5.70
CA PRO A 80 1.68 -7.81 6.19
C PRO A 80 1.69 -7.24 7.59
N THR A 81 2.56 -7.75 8.45
CA THR A 81 2.73 -7.30 9.84
C THR A 81 3.36 -5.90 9.96
N THR A 82 4.04 -5.43 8.90
CA THR A 82 4.74 -4.14 8.90
C THR A 82 4.09 -3.09 8.00
N SER A 83 3.35 -3.49 6.98
CA SER A 83 2.72 -2.60 6.00
C SER A 83 1.76 -1.59 6.62
N TRP A 84 0.84 -2.03 7.48
CA TRP A 84 -0.11 -1.16 8.20
C TRP A 84 0.60 -0.07 9.03
N LYS A 85 1.68 -0.46 9.73
CA LYS A 85 2.47 0.49 10.53
C LYS A 85 3.12 1.54 9.62
N LYS A 86 3.63 1.12 8.45
CA LYS A 86 4.21 2.02 7.44
C LYS A 86 3.16 2.95 6.84
N GLN A 87 1.94 2.47 6.57
CA GLN A 87 0.83 3.29 6.10
C GLN A 87 0.51 4.40 7.10
N ARG A 88 0.25 4.03 8.37
CA ARG A 88 -0.08 5.00 9.42
C ARG A 88 1.02 6.04 9.60
N ASN A 89 2.28 5.61 9.63
CA ASN A 89 3.41 6.54 9.76
C ASN A 89 3.51 7.46 8.54
N GLY A 90 3.30 6.95 7.32
CA GLY A 90 3.28 7.73 6.09
C GLY A 90 2.21 8.82 6.11
N ILE A 91 0.99 8.52 6.57
CA ILE A 91 -0.10 9.50 6.71
C ILE A 91 0.27 10.61 7.71
N VAL A 92 0.76 10.25 8.89
CA VAL A 92 1.08 11.25 9.91
C VAL A 92 2.22 12.15 9.43
N LEU A 93 3.26 11.57 8.86
CA LEU A 93 4.42 12.32 8.41
C LEU A 93 4.10 13.14 7.17
N SER A 94 3.19 12.69 6.28
CA SER A 94 2.74 13.52 5.16
C SER A 94 1.97 14.75 5.60
N LEU A 95 1.03 14.59 6.55
CA LEU A 95 0.30 15.71 7.15
C LEU A 95 1.25 16.68 7.87
N THR A 96 2.22 16.14 8.61
CA THR A 96 3.26 16.95 9.26
C THR A 96 4.07 17.74 8.24
N SER A 97 4.47 17.11 7.15
CA SER A 97 5.19 17.75 6.06
C SER A 97 4.39 18.86 5.40
N PHE A 98 3.11 18.65 5.10
CA PHE A 98 2.26 19.69 4.52
C PHE A 98 2.07 20.87 5.48
N PHE A 99 1.85 20.59 6.77
CA PHE A 99 1.78 21.63 7.80
C PHE A 99 3.08 22.46 7.85
N LEU A 100 4.24 21.79 7.91
CA LEU A 100 5.54 22.49 7.90
C LEU A 100 5.78 23.23 6.59
N GLY A 101 5.31 22.71 5.46
CA GLY A 101 5.34 23.39 4.16
C GLY A 101 4.64 24.75 4.22
N VAL A 102 3.41 24.79 4.76
CA VAL A 102 2.67 26.04 4.97
C VAL A 102 3.42 26.98 5.92
N VAL A 103 3.90 26.47 7.06
CA VAL A 103 4.62 27.27 8.07
C VAL A 103 5.88 27.90 7.48
N TYR A 104 6.65 27.18 6.67
CA TYR A 104 7.88 27.68 6.07
C TYR A 104 7.60 28.76 5.02
N ILE A 105 6.55 28.59 4.20
CA ILE A 105 6.13 29.64 3.25
C ILE A 105 5.73 30.92 3.98
N LEU A 106 4.95 30.81 5.07
CA LEU A 106 4.53 31.96 5.88
C LEU A 106 5.71 32.66 6.58
N LYS A 107 6.84 31.98 6.75
CA LYS A 107 8.10 32.52 7.28
C LYS A 107 9.10 32.92 6.20
N GLU A 108 8.64 33.09 4.96
CA GLU A 108 9.46 33.48 3.80
C GLU A 108 10.56 32.47 3.42
N LEU A 109 10.50 31.23 3.96
CA LEU A 109 11.40 30.12 3.63
C LEU A 109 10.84 29.28 2.47
N LEU A 110 10.65 29.91 1.31
CA LEU A 110 9.98 29.30 0.15
C LEU A 110 10.60 27.96 -0.28
N ALA A 111 11.92 27.88 -0.41
CA ALA A 111 12.60 26.66 -0.83
C ALA A 111 12.36 25.51 0.15
N ALA A 112 12.45 25.76 1.46
CA ALA A 112 12.16 24.77 2.49
C ALA A 112 10.68 24.34 2.44
N GLY A 113 9.77 25.29 2.24
CA GLY A 113 8.34 25.03 2.09
C GLY A 113 8.05 24.07 0.93
N VAL A 114 8.59 24.36 -0.26
CA VAL A 114 8.43 23.51 -1.45
C VAL A 114 8.99 22.11 -1.21
N VAL A 115 10.17 21.98 -0.61
CA VAL A 115 10.75 20.68 -0.26
C VAL A 115 9.82 19.89 0.64
N MET A 116 9.23 20.52 1.66
CA MET A 116 8.29 19.84 2.56
C MET A 116 7.01 19.41 1.85
N PHE A 117 6.49 20.17 0.90
CA PHE A 117 5.36 19.72 0.07
C PHE A 117 5.71 18.48 -0.76
N VAL A 118 6.90 18.45 -1.37
CA VAL A 118 7.38 17.27 -2.14
C VAL A 118 7.51 16.05 -1.23
N VAL A 119 8.13 16.22 -0.05
CA VAL A 119 8.25 15.16 0.96
C VAL A 119 6.88 14.67 1.40
N GLY A 120 5.95 15.58 1.68
CA GLY A 120 4.57 15.26 2.04
C GLY A 120 3.86 14.44 0.96
N TYR A 121 4.03 14.84 -0.31
CA TYR A 121 3.48 14.11 -1.45
C TYR A 121 4.05 12.69 -1.58
N VAL A 122 5.38 12.53 -1.49
CA VAL A 122 6.02 11.20 -1.54
C VAL A 122 5.53 10.29 -0.42
N LEU A 123 5.44 10.81 0.81
CA LEU A 123 4.95 10.07 1.97
C LEU A 123 3.47 9.70 1.84
N TYR A 124 2.66 10.61 1.27
CA TYR A 124 1.26 10.34 0.98
C TYR A 124 1.13 9.21 -0.05
N GLN A 125 1.83 9.29 -1.18
CA GLN A 125 1.82 8.23 -2.21
C GLN A 125 2.28 6.88 -1.65
N MET A 126 3.32 6.90 -0.80
CA MET A 126 3.77 5.71 -0.08
C MET A 126 2.65 5.15 0.80
N SER A 127 1.97 6.00 1.57
CA SER A 127 0.93 5.56 2.51
C SER A 127 -0.26 4.91 1.81
N VAL A 128 -0.67 5.43 0.65
CA VAL A 128 -1.77 4.86 -0.14
C VAL A 128 -1.38 3.50 -0.72
N ARG A 129 -0.10 3.32 -1.09
CA ARG A 129 0.39 2.11 -1.76
C ARG A 129 0.73 0.96 -0.82
N VAL A 130 1.36 1.26 0.32
CA VAL A 130 2.08 0.25 1.12
C VAL A 130 1.18 -0.83 1.72
N ASP A 131 -0.12 -0.56 1.89
CA ASP A 131 -1.10 -1.51 2.42
C ASP A 131 -2.39 -1.59 1.58
N ARG A 132 -2.32 -1.17 0.30
CA ARG A 132 -3.48 -0.97 -0.56
C ARG A 132 -4.42 -2.17 -0.66
N PRO A 133 -3.96 -3.43 -0.89
CA PRO A 133 -4.87 -4.55 -1.06
C PRO A 133 -5.78 -4.77 0.15
N ARG A 134 -5.23 -4.67 1.37
CA ARG A 134 -6.01 -4.82 2.60
C ARG A 134 -6.88 -3.60 2.89
N ALA A 135 -6.40 -2.40 2.60
CA ALA A 135 -7.20 -1.18 2.73
C ALA A 135 -8.41 -1.16 1.77
N VAL A 136 -8.25 -1.69 0.55
CA VAL A 136 -9.32 -1.85 -0.44
C VAL A 136 -10.31 -2.93 0.01
N LEU A 137 -9.80 -4.10 0.43
CA LEU A 137 -10.66 -5.21 0.85
C LEU A 137 -11.55 -4.84 2.05
N GLY A 138 -11.01 -4.08 3.00
CA GLY A 138 -11.73 -3.64 4.21
C GLY A 138 -12.65 -2.43 4.00
N ASN A 139 -12.77 -1.89 2.79
CA ASN A 139 -13.61 -0.72 2.52
C ASN A 139 -14.86 -1.12 1.71
N SER A 140 -16.05 -0.85 2.27
CA SER A 140 -17.35 -1.12 1.65
C SER A 140 -17.54 -0.40 0.32
N ASP A 141 -16.98 0.80 0.14
CA ASP A 141 -17.15 1.58 -1.08
C ASP A 141 -16.56 0.85 -2.31
N PHE A 142 -15.46 0.12 -2.09
CA PHE A 142 -14.83 -0.70 -3.12
C PHE A 142 -15.60 -2.00 -3.36
N ARG A 143 -16.20 -2.56 -2.30
CA ARG A 143 -16.99 -3.79 -2.37
C ARG A 143 -18.30 -3.58 -3.11
N ASP A 144 -19.07 -2.56 -2.72
CA ASP A 144 -20.42 -2.35 -3.23
C ASP A 144 -20.40 -1.88 -4.70
N GLY A 145 -19.33 -1.17 -5.10
CA GLY A 145 -19.13 -0.74 -6.48
C GLY A 145 -20.22 0.19 -7.02
N THR A 146 -21.07 0.72 -6.13
CA THR A 146 -22.32 1.42 -6.42
C THR A 146 -22.13 2.66 -7.29
N ASP A 147 -20.95 3.28 -7.22
CA ASP A 147 -20.63 4.48 -7.99
C ASP A 147 -19.52 4.29 -9.04
N ASN A 148 -18.85 3.12 -9.07
CA ASN A 148 -17.66 2.94 -9.91
C ASN A 148 -17.28 1.46 -10.15
N GLU A 149 -17.39 1.00 -11.40
CA GLU A 149 -16.95 -0.34 -11.83
C GLU A 149 -15.44 -0.57 -11.58
N PHE A 150 -14.62 0.48 -11.67
CA PHE A 150 -13.19 0.39 -11.36
C PHE A 150 -12.93 0.08 -9.88
N ALA A 151 -13.78 0.56 -8.96
CA ALA A 151 -13.64 0.29 -7.54
C ALA A 151 -13.94 -1.18 -7.22
N ARG A 152 -15.02 -1.72 -7.81
CA ARG A 152 -15.33 -3.15 -7.71
C ARG A 152 -14.22 -4.01 -8.28
N LYS A 153 -13.69 -3.65 -9.45
CA LYS A 153 -12.57 -4.38 -10.07
C LYS A 153 -11.31 -4.36 -9.20
N GLU A 154 -10.99 -3.22 -8.57
CA GLU A 154 -9.87 -3.15 -7.63
C GLU A 154 -10.10 -4.01 -6.38
N TRP A 155 -11.33 -4.09 -5.87
CA TRP A 155 -11.70 -4.99 -4.78
C TRP A 155 -11.51 -6.46 -5.13
N GLU A 156 -11.97 -6.86 -6.32
CA GLU A 156 -11.80 -8.22 -6.83
C GLU A 156 -10.31 -8.57 -6.97
N LEU A 157 -9.51 -7.68 -7.55
CA LEU A 157 -8.06 -7.85 -7.65
C LEU A 157 -7.36 -7.91 -6.29
N ALA A 158 -7.80 -7.11 -5.32
CA ALA A 158 -7.28 -7.16 -3.95
C ALA A 158 -7.53 -8.52 -3.30
N ALA A 159 -8.77 -9.02 -3.35
CA ALA A 159 -9.14 -10.32 -2.80
C ALA A 159 -8.37 -11.47 -3.50
N MET A 160 -8.36 -11.47 -4.84
CA MET A 160 -7.61 -12.45 -5.63
C MET A 160 -6.12 -12.43 -5.30
N SER A 161 -5.52 -11.23 -5.15
CA SER A 161 -4.09 -11.11 -4.87
C SER A 161 -3.69 -11.75 -3.55
N ILE A 162 -4.53 -11.65 -2.50
CA ILE A 162 -4.25 -12.26 -1.20
C ILE A 162 -4.30 -13.79 -1.31
N ILE A 163 -5.32 -14.32 -1.99
CA ILE A 163 -5.46 -15.77 -2.22
C ILE A 163 -4.30 -16.28 -3.07
N ALA A 164 -4.05 -15.66 -4.22
CA ALA A 164 -3.00 -16.04 -5.15
C ALA A 164 -1.59 -15.94 -4.53
N PHE A 165 -1.35 -14.98 -3.64
CA PHE A 165 -0.06 -14.86 -2.95
C PHE A 165 0.21 -16.05 -2.02
N SER A 166 -0.82 -16.61 -1.39
CA SER A 166 -0.67 -17.86 -0.61
C SER A 166 -0.30 -19.06 -1.49
N GLU A 167 -0.71 -19.06 -2.77
CA GLU A 167 -0.34 -20.13 -3.72
C GLU A 167 1.11 -20.02 -4.19
N LEU A 168 1.69 -18.81 -4.18
CA LEU A 168 3.11 -18.61 -4.47
C LEU A 168 4.01 -19.10 -3.32
N TYR A 169 3.48 -19.19 -2.10
CA TYR A 169 4.19 -19.57 -0.89
C TYR A 169 3.35 -20.57 -0.05
N PRO A 170 3.13 -21.80 -0.56
CA PRO A 170 2.20 -22.76 0.04
C PRO A 170 2.60 -23.23 1.46
N ASP A 171 3.89 -23.14 1.80
CA ASP A 171 4.43 -23.53 3.10
C ASP A 171 4.30 -22.45 4.17
N ASP A 172 3.94 -21.21 3.79
CA ASP A 172 3.79 -20.11 4.73
C ASP A 172 2.39 -20.11 5.37
N LYS A 173 2.36 -20.47 6.66
CA LYS A 173 1.12 -20.55 7.44
C LYS A 173 0.41 -19.21 7.58
N ALA A 174 1.14 -18.09 7.60
CA ALA A 174 0.53 -16.77 7.76
C ALA A 174 -0.20 -16.34 6.48
N PHE A 175 0.40 -16.58 5.31
CA PHE A 175 -0.27 -16.29 4.03
C PHE A 175 -1.47 -17.21 3.82
N LYS A 176 -1.36 -18.49 4.17
CA LYS A 176 -2.49 -19.42 4.10
C LYS A 176 -3.65 -18.96 4.99
N LYS A 177 -3.38 -18.59 6.24
CA LYS A 177 -4.42 -18.09 7.16
C LYS A 177 -5.11 -16.85 6.61
N ALA A 178 -4.36 -15.88 6.06
CA ALA A 178 -4.94 -14.70 5.46
C ALA A 178 -5.82 -15.04 4.25
N ALA A 179 -5.41 -15.99 3.41
CA ALA A 179 -6.23 -16.46 2.30
C ALA A 179 -7.50 -17.18 2.78
N ASP A 180 -7.40 -18.02 3.81
CA ASP A 180 -8.55 -18.73 4.39
C ASP A 180 -9.59 -17.73 4.94
N GLU A 181 -9.15 -16.70 5.68
CA GLU A 181 -10.03 -15.61 6.16
C GLU A 181 -10.75 -14.88 5.01
N VAL A 182 -10.06 -14.63 3.89
CA VAL A 182 -10.66 -14.00 2.69
C VAL A 182 -11.63 -14.95 1.98
N LEU A 183 -11.36 -16.25 1.99
CA LEU A 183 -12.22 -17.28 1.38
C LEU A 183 -13.52 -17.51 2.15
N GLU A 184 -13.61 -17.12 3.42
CA GLU A 184 -14.85 -17.21 4.20
C GLU A 184 -15.94 -16.26 3.69
N ASP A 185 -15.56 -15.15 3.05
CA ASP A 185 -16.47 -14.13 2.52
C ASP A 185 -17.28 -14.64 1.31
N ASN A 186 -18.60 -14.54 1.39
CA ASN A 186 -19.50 -15.02 0.34
C ASN A 186 -19.36 -14.27 -0.99
N ASP A 187 -19.05 -12.97 -0.96
CA ASP A 187 -18.85 -12.20 -2.20
C ASP A 187 -17.55 -12.62 -2.90
N VAL A 188 -16.54 -12.99 -2.12
CA VAL A 188 -15.30 -13.56 -2.65
C VAL A 188 -15.57 -14.93 -3.27
N LYS A 189 -16.34 -15.80 -2.61
CA LYS A 189 -16.74 -17.10 -3.18
C LYS A 189 -17.46 -16.93 -4.51
N SER A 190 -18.40 -15.97 -4.58
CA SER A 190 -19.09 -15.65 -5.82
C SER A 190 -18.11 -15.16 -6.90
N MET A 191 -17.20 -14.25 -6.54
CA MET A 191 -16.16 -13.74 -7.44
C MET A 191 -15.25 -14.85 -8.00
N LEU A 192 -14.89 -15.86 -7.20
CA LEU A 192 -14.02 -16.95 -7.64
C LEU A 192 -14.59 -17.73 -8.82
N THR A 193 -15.92 -17.86 -8.94
CA THR A 193 -16.57 -18.52 -10.09
C THR A 193 -16.30 -17.80 -11.42
N LYS A 194 -15.96 -16.51 -11.38
CA LYS A 194 -15.63 -15.69 -12.56
C LYS A 194 -14.16 -15.79 -12.96
N TYR A 195 -13.24 -16.03 -12.01
CA TYR A 195 -11.80 -15.89 -12.24
C TYR A 195 -10.96 -17.16 -12.06
N ARG A 196 -11.45 -18.15 -11.30
CA ARG A 196 -10.67 -19.35 -10.95
C ARG A 196 -11.23 -20.61 -11.63
N TYR A 197 -10.37 -21.33 -12.35
CA TYR A 197 -10.77 -22.48 -13.16
C TYR A 197 -11.42 -23.59 -12.32
N ASP A 198 -10.88 -23.87 -11.14
CA ASP A 198 -11.39 -24.89 -10.21
C ASP A 198 -12.80 -24.58 -9.68
N TYR A 199 -13.27 -23.34 -9.82
CA TYR A 199 -14.58 -22.86 -9.37
C TYR A 199 -15.57 -22.62 -10.53
N GLY A 200 -15.23 -23.09 -11.73
CA GLY A 200 -16.10 -22.99 -12.90
C GLY A 200 -15.83 -21.78 -13.80
N ALA A 201 -14.73 -21.04 -13.61
CA ALA A 201 -14.30 -19.99 -14.54
C ALA A 201 -13.75 -20.56 -15.86
N SER A 202 -14.38 -21.60 -16.42
CA SER A 202 -13.97 -22.24 -17.66
C SER A 202 -14.51 -21.47 -18.86
N TRP A 203 -13.80 -20.44 -19.30
CA TRP A 203 -14.01 -19.88 -20.65
C TRP A 203 -13.03 -20.45 -21.68
N LEU A 204 -12.44 -21.63 -21.41
CA LEU A 204 -11.68 -22.40 -22.40
C LEU A 204 -12.07 -23.88 -22.35
N ASN A 205 -13.17 -24.17 -23.04
CA ASN A 205 -13.25 -25.30 -23.97
C ASN A 205 -14.24 -24.89 -25.09
N VAL A 206 -13.90 -23.84 -25.84
CA VAL A 206 -14.47 -23.64 -27.19
C VAL A 206 -13.37 -23.14 -28.11
N ALA A 207 -12.90 -24.09 -28.94
CA ALA A 207 -12.09 -24.00 -30.16
C ALA A 207 -10.64 -23.52 -30.05
#